data_AF-B0MFJ2-F1
#
_entry.id   AF-B0MFJ2-F1
#
_cell.length_a   1.000
_cell.length_b   1.000
_cell.length_c   1.000
_cell.angle_alpha   90.00
_cell.angle_beta   90.00
_cell.angle_gamma   90.00
#
_symmetry.space_group_name_H-M   'P 1'
#
loop_
_entity.id
_entity.type
_entity.pdbx_description
1 polymer ?
#
loop_
_entity_poly.entity_id
_entity_poly.type
_entity_poly.pdbx_seq_one_letter_code
_entity_poly.pdbx_strand_id
1 'polypeptide(L)'
;MSISVVQAVLIGIVYYLGINGTPWLTCLGSTIIQKPLVSGVIVGFILGDPVQGAIIGAAIQLPFIAYISAGGAPPTDPGLAGTLGTALAMAAEVKPTAAIALAVPIGLLGTIIWVIHMTVDVFFVHMIDKAAEEGNMKKAKFLHIVPPQVFAFVIGCIPVALGCYFGSEMVTNIINALSGRPIQALEVIGGLLPAIGIAMNLRAISKPGILLWYVLGFIIAVYLNLDTMPIAIIAGIVAYIYTGVVALAEEKQTAAATAGGFDDEFDDDFE
;
A
#
# COMPACT_ATOMS: atom_id res chain seq x y z
N MET A 1 -0.28 -24.32 12.90
CA MET A 1 -0.58 -25.18 11.72
C MET A 1 0.67 -25.47 10.88
N SER A 2 0.80 -26.68 10.31
CA SER A 2 1.83 -27.01 9.32
C SER A 2 1.34 -26.69 7.90
N ILE A 3 2.05 -25.85 7.16
CA ILE A 3 1.73 -25.50 5.77
C ILE A 3 2.28 -26.61 4.86
N SER A 4 1.42 -27.20 4.02
CA SER A 4 1.87 -28.19 3.04
C SER A 4 2.70 -27.56 1.91
N VAL A 5 3.55 -28.34 1.24
CA VAL A 5 4.37 -27.86 0.10
C VAL A 5 3.49 -27.23 -0.99
N VAL A 6 2.32 -27.82 -1.25
CA VAL A 6 1.38 -27.31 -2.25
C VAL A 6 0.83 -25.94 -1.85
N GLN A 7 0.43 -25.78 -0.58
CA GLN A 7 -0.04 -24.49 -0.06
C GLN A 7 1.08 -23.44 -0.09
N ALA A 8 2.31 -23.81 0.25
CA ALA A 8 3.45 -22.92 0.21
C ALA A 8 3.75 -22.39 -1.20
N VAL A 9 3.71 -23.28 -2.21
CA VAL A 9 3.87 -22.89 -3.62
C VAL A 9 2.71 -21.98 -4.07
N LEU A 10 1.47 -22.30 -3.70
CA LEU A 10 0.31 -21.46 -4.02
C LEU A 10 0.45 -20.05 -3.41
N ILE A 11 0.90 -19.93 -2.16
CA ILE A 11 1.13 -18.63 -1.53
C ILE A 11 2.25 -17.85 -2.25
N GLY A 12 3.32 -18.54 -2.68
CA GLY A 12 4.36 -17.93 -3.52
C GLY A 12 3.84 -17.41 -4.85
N ILE A 13 2.91 -18.14 -5.48
CA ILE A 13 2.24 -17.69 -6.71
C ILE A 13 1.36 -16.46 -6.43
N VAL A 14 0.64 -16.42 -5.30
CA VAL A 14 -0.17 -15.25 -4.91
C VAL A 14 0.71 -14.01 -4.75
N TYR A 15 1.87 -14.15 -4.11
CA TYR A 15 2.83 -13.05 -4.01
C TYR A 15 3.31 -12.59 -5.39
N TYR A 16 3.70 -13.54 -6.24
CA TYR A 16 4.10 -13.23 -7.61
C TYR A 16 3.02 -12.46 -8.38
N LEU A 17 1.75 -12.86 -8.27
CA LEU A 17 0.62 -12.17 -8.90
C LEU A 17 0.34 -10.78 -8.33
N GLY A 18 0.92 -10.44 -7.16
CA GLY A 18 0.88 -9.11 -6.56
C GLY A 18 2.02 -8.19 -6.98
N ILE A 19 3.06 -8.70 -7.66
CA ILE A 19 4.21 -7.91 -8.12
C ILE A 19 3.78 -7.02 -9.30
N ASN A 20 4.29 -5.78 -9.35
CA ASN A 20 4.06 -4.86 -10.48
C ASN A 20 4.34 -5.53 -11.83
N GLY A 21 3.41 -5.41 -12.78
CA GLY A 21 3.49 -6.04 -14.11
C GLY A 21 2.85 -7.44 -14.20
N THR A 22 2.36 -7.98 -13.10
CA THR A 22 1.55 -9.22 -13.06
C THR A 22 0.09 -8.88 -12.68
N PRO A 23 -0.92 -9.70 -13.02
CA PRO A 23 -0.93 -10.74 -14.06
C PRO A 23 -0.71 -10.14 -15.45
N TRP A 24 -0.12 -10.94 -16.34
CA TRP A 24 0.53 -10.54 -17.59
C TRP A 24 -0.39 -9.84 -18.60
N LEU A 25 -1.70 -10.01 -18.42
CA LEU A 25 -2.75 -9.47 -19.30
C LEU A 25 -3.38 -8.18 -18.79
N THR A 26 -3.27 -7.90 -17.49
CA THR A 26 -4.01 -6.81 -16.84
C THR A 26 -3.12 -5.80 -16.15
N CYS A 27 -1.91 -6.20 -15.73
CA CYS A 27 -1.02 -5.38 -14.89
C CYS A 27 -1.70 -4.86 -13.60
N LEU A 28 -2.83 -5.44 -13.20
CA LEU A 28 -3.63 -5.01 -12.04
C LEU A 28 -3.17 -5.63 -10.71
N GLY A 29 -2.15 -6.49 -10.73
CA GLY A 29 -1.64 -7.16 -9.53
C GLY A 29 -1.14 -6.17 -8.48
N SER A 30 -0.47 -5.09 -8.91
CA SER A 30 0.03 -4.09 -7.97
C SER A 30 -1.03 -3.20 -7.34
N THR A 31 -2.18 -3.00 -8.00
CA THR A 31 -3.24 -2.13 -7.49
C THR A 31 -4.24 -2.87 -6.61
N ILE A 32 -4.43 -4.18 -6.83
CA ILE A 32 -5.45 -4.98 -6.16
C ILE A 32 -4.81 -6.08 -5.29
N ILE A 33 -3.97 -6.95 -5.86
CA ILE A 33 -3.46 -8.16 -5.17
C ILE A 33 -2.36 -7.81 -4.16
N GLN A 34 -1.55 -6.77 -4.45
CA GLN A 34 -0.50 -6.29 -3.55
C GLN A 34 -1.05 -5.76 -2.21
N LYS A 35 -2.33 -5.36 -2.16
CA LYS A 35 -2.94 -4.87 -0.92
C LYS A 35 -3.03 -6.01 0.12
N PRO A 36 -2.48 -5.84 1.34
CA PRO A 36 -2.54 -6.86 2.39
C PRO A 36 -3.91 -7.44 2.68
N LEU A 37 -4.98 -6.65 2.52
CA LEU A 37 -6.35 -7.14 2.68
C LEU A 37 -6.69 -8.22 1.64
N VAL A 38 -6.41 -7.96 0.36
CA VAL A 38 -6.78 -8.88 -0.73
C VAL A 38 -5.88 -10.10 -0.74
N SER A 39 -4.56 -9.90 -0.61
CA SER A 39 -3.62 -11.02 -0.48
C SER A 39 -3.90 -11.88 0.75
N GLY A 40 -4.24 -11.27 1.89
CA GLY A 40 -4.59 -12.00 3.11
C GLY A 40 -5.85 -12.86 2.97
N VAL A 41 -6.88 -12.38 2.26
CA VAL A 41 -8.08 -13.17 1.93
C VAL A 41 -7.70 -14.39 1.07
N ILE A 42 -6.91 -14.19 0.02
CA ILE A 42 -6.50 -15.28 -0.89
C ILE A 42 -5.65 -16.32 -0.15
N VAL A 43 -4.72 -15.87 0.71
CA VAL A 43 -3.93 -16.76 1.57
C VAL A 43 -4.83 -17.51 2.55
N GLY A 44 -5.84 -16.85 3.13
CA GLY A 44 -6.84 -17.49 3.98
C GLY A 44 -7.60 -18.61 3.28
N PHE A 45 -7.98 -18.43 2.00
CA PHE A 45 -8.57 -19.50 1.19
C PHE A 45 -7.62 -20.69 0.99
N ILE A 46 -6.33 -20.43 0.79
CA ILE A 46 -5.32 -21.50 0.62
C ILE A 46 -5.12 -22.28 1.93
N LEU A 47 -5.19 -21.59 3.07
CA LEU A 47 -4.99 -22.19 4.40
C LEU A 47 -6.27 -22.77 5.01
N GLY A 48 -7.44 -22.50 4.44
CA GLY A 48 -8.73 -23.08 4.84
C GLY A 48 -9.62 -22.20 5.71
N ASP A 49 -9.17 -21.00 6.09
CA ASP A 49 -9.98 -20.00 6.80
C ASP A 49 -9.86 -18.61 6.15
N PRO A 50 -10.75 -18.28 5.20
CA PRO A 50 -10.72 -16.99 4.52
C PRO A 50 -11.12 -15.82 5.42
N VAL A 51 -11.91 -16.05 6.48
CA VAL A 51 -12.36 -14.98 7.39
C VAL A 51 -11.21 -14.56 8.28
N GLN A 52 -10.48 -15.52 8.85
CA GLN A 52 -9.29 -15.23 9.63
C GLN A 52 -8.21 -14.56 8.77
N GLY A 53 -8.02 -15.02 7.53
CA GLY A 53 -7.12 -14.38 6.56
C GLY A 53 -7.52 -12.94 6.24
N ALA A 54 -8.81 -12.66 6.10
CA ALA A 54 -9.32 -11.30 5.89
C ALA A 54 -9.06 -10.38 7.09
N ILE A 55 -9.30 -10.87 8.31
CA ILE A 55 -9.09 -10.10 9.55
C ILE A 55 -7.61 -9.76 9.73
N ILE A 56 -6.72 -10.73 9.53
CA ILE A 56 -5.27 -10.52 9.62
C ILE A 56 -4.78 -9.61 8.50
N GLY A 57 -5.21 -9.85 7.26
CA GLY A 57 -4.87 -8.99 6.12
C GLY A 57 -5.34 -7.55 6.30
N ALA A 58 -6.53 -7.33 6.88
CA ALA A 58 -7.03 -6.00 7.23
C ALA A 58 -6.17 -5.31 8.30
N ALA A 59 -5.77 -6.05 9.34
CA ALA A 59 -4.89 -5.53 10.37
C ALA A 59 -3.51 -5.13 9.81
N ILE A 60 -2.93 -5.97 8.94
CA ILE A 60 -1.67 -5.68 8.26
C ILE A 60 -1.86 -4.51 7.29
N GLN A 61 -3.02 -4.34 6.64
CA GLN A 61 -3.26 -3.24 5.71
C GLN A 61 -3.21 -1.86 6.38
N LEU A 62 -3.62 -1.75 7.65
CA LEU A 62 -3.72 -0.47 8.37
C LEU A 62 -2.40 0.35 8.33
N PRO A 63 -1.23 -0.22 8.69
CA PRO A 63 0.08 0.43 8.53
C PRO A 63 0.40 0.91 7.10
N PHE A 64 -0.12 0.23 6.09
CA PHE A 64 0.19 0.47 4.68
C PHE A 64 -0.91 1.26 3.96
N ILE A 65 -1.92 1.81 4.67
CA ILE A 65 -3.05 2.53 4.04
C ILE A 65 -2.60 3.71 3.17
N ALA A 66 -1.51 4.35 3.54
CA ALA A 66 -0.95 5.45 2.77
C ALA A 66 0.48 5.18 2.32
N TYR A 67 0.75 3.90 2.09
CA TYR A 67 1.76 3.49 1.14
C TYR A 67 1.44 4.12 -0.23
N ILE A 68 2.34 4.95 -0.70
CA ILE A 68 2.35 5.49 -2.06
C ILE A 68 3.74 5.18 -2.62
N SER A 69 3.79 4.50 -3.77
CA SER A 69 5.04 4.23 -4.47
C SER A 69 5.56 5.53 -5.13
N ALA A 70 6.19 6.39 -4.33
CA ALA A 70 6.82 7.61 -4.81
C ALA A 70 8.34 7.38 -4.99
N GLY A 71 8.78 7.19 -6.23
CA GLY A 71 10.19 6.97 -6.58
C GLY A 71 10.55 5.51 -6.92
N GLY A 72 11.78 5.30 -7.39
CA GLY A 72 12.26 4.03 -7.97
C GLY A 72 12.51 2.89 -6.99
N ALA A 73 12.33 3.07 -5.67
CA ALA A 73 12.37 1.98 -4.70
C ALA A 73 11.39 2.27 -3.55
N PRO A 74 10.33 1.46 -3.38
CA PRO A 74 9.40 1.64 -2.28
C PRO A 74 10.08 1.33 -0.94
N PRO A 75 9.76 2.05 0.15
CA PRO A 75 10.40 1.85 1.45
C PRO A 75 10.08 0.48 2.07
N THR A 76 8.93 -0.10 1.72
CA THR A 76 8.45 -1.39 2.20
C THR A 76 7.61 -2.05 1.11
N ASP A 77 7.59 -3.38 1.05
CA ASP A 77 6.71 -4.12 0.13
C ASP A 77 5.44 -4.61 0.86
N PRO A 78 4.29 -3.94 0.66
CA PRO A 78 3.01 -4.37 1.23
C PRO A 78 2.55 -5.75 0.71
N GLY A 79 2.95 -6.15 -0.49
CA GLY A 79 2.55 -7.43 -1.07
C GLY A 79 3.14 -8.62 -0.32
N LEU A 80 4.42 -8.51 0.05
CA LEU A 80 5.10 -9.55 0.82
C LEU A 80 4.62 -9.60 2.26
N ALA A 81 4.43 -8.42 2.88
CA ALA A 81 3.83 -8.31 4.21
C ALA A 81 2.43 -8.93 4.26
N GLY A 82 1.61 -8.68 3.23
CA GLY A 82 0.25 -9.19 3.12
C GLY A 82 0.16 -10.69 2.86
N THR A 83 1.05 -11.25 2.05
CA THR A 83 1.04 -12.68 1.70
C THR A 83 1.73 -13.53 2.75
N LEU A 84 3.04 -13.39 2.89
CA LEU A 84 3.86 -14.18 3.81
C LEU A 84 3.55 -13.83 5.27
N GLY A 85 3.31 -12.55 5.58
CA GLY A 85 2.93 -12.13 6.93
C GLY A 85 1.58 -12.71 7.37
N THR A 86 0.57 -12.73 6.50
CA THR A 86 -0.72 -13.38 6.81
C THR A 86 -0.56 -14.89 6.95
N ALA A 87 0.20 -15.54 6.06
CA ALA A 87 0.42 -16.98 6.11
C ALA A 87 1.07 -17.43 7.42
N LEU A 88 2.11 -16.72 7.86
CA LEU A 88 2.81 -17.02 9.11
C LEU A 88 1.97 -16.67 10.34
N ALA A 89 1.23 -15.56 10.31
CA ALA A 89 0.34 -15.18 11.41
C ALA A 89 -0.80 -16.18 11.61
N MET A 90 -1.38 -16.69 10.52
CA MET A 90 -2.38 -17.77 10.57
C MET A 90 -1.75 -19.08 11.06
N ALA A 91 -0.55 -19.43 10.57
CA ALA A 91 0.13 -20.65 11.00
C ALA A 91 0.53 -20.63 12.49
N ALA A 92 0.84 -19.45 13.03
CA ALA A 92 1.19 -19.23 14.43
C ALA A 92 -0.02 -18.97 15.34
N GLU A 93 -1.24 -18.89 14.79
CA GLU A 93 -2.49 -18.62 15.52
C GLU A 93 -2.42 -17.36 16.40
N VAL A 94 -1.72 -16.34 15.92
CA VAL A 94 -1.52 -15.10 16.67
C VAL A 94 -2.68 -14.12 16.46
N LYS A 95 -2.88 -13.23 17.43
CA LYS A 95 -3.86 -12.15 17.34
C LYS A 95 -3.50 -11.18 16.19
N PRO A 96 -4.48 -10.50 15.57
CA PRO A 96 -4.22 -9.57 14.46
C PRO A 96 -3.23 -8.45 14.80
N THR A 97 -3.19 -7.99 16.04
CA THR A 97 -2.22 -6.98 16.50
C THR A 97 -0.78 -7.50 16.51
N ALA A 98 -0.57 -8.76 16.88
CA ALA A 98 0.74 -9.41 16.82
C ALA A 98 1.14 -9.75 15.36
N ALA A 99 0.17 -9.99 14.49
CA ALA A 99 0.43 -10.19 13.06
C ALA A 99 1.07 -8.96 12.41
N ILE A 100 0.69 -7.74 12.82
CA ILE A 100 1.32 -6.49 12.36
C ILE A 100 2.82 -6.49 12.68
N ALA A 101 3.19 -6.88 13.91
CA ALA A 101 4.58 -6.91 14.33
C ALA A 101 5.43 -7.92 13.53
N LEU A 102 4.83 -9.04 13.11
CA LEU A 102 5.48 -10.01 12.21
C LEU A 102 5.58 -9.49 10.78
N ALA A 103 4.54 -8.82 10.28
CA ALA A 103 4.42 -8.42 8.88
C ALA A 103 5.33 -7.25 8.51
N VAL A 104 5.63 -6.33 9.43
CA VAL A 104 6.46 -5.14 9.17
C VAL A 104 7.90 -5.51 8.75
N PRO A 105 8.65 -6.34 9.51
CA PRO A 105 9.98 -6.81 9.08
C PRO A 105 9.93 -7.66 7.81
N ILE A 106 8.85 -8.41 7.59
CA ILE A 106 8.67 -9.20 6.37
C ILE A 106 8.52 -8.30 5.14
N GLY A 107 7.69 -7.26 5.22
CA GLY A 107 7.52 -6.29 4.12
C GLY A 107 8.83 -5.60 3.76
N LEU A 108 9.70 -5.40 4.75
CA LEU A 108 11.02 -4.85 4.51
C LEU A 108 11.96 -5.78 3.74
N LEU A 109 11.96 -7.08 4.05
CA LEU A 109 12.69 -8.07 3.26
C LEU A 109 12.24 -8.03 1.78
N GLY A 110 10.96 -7.71 1.56
CA GLY A 110 10.40 -7.53 0.21
C GLY A 110 11.02 -6.36 -0.54
N THR A 111 11.42 -5.28 0.14
CA THR A 111 12.18 -4.19 -0.47
C THR A 111 13.53 -4.67 -1.00
N ILE A 112 14.20 -5.57 -0.29
CA ILE A 112 15.49 -6.14 -0.74
C ILE A 112 15.27 -6.99 -1.99
N ILE A 113 14.25 -7.86 -1.97
CA ILE A 113 13.86 -8.68 -3.13
C ILE A 113 13.55 -7.77 -4.33
N TRP A 114 12.83 -6.68 -4.11
CA TRP A 114 12.49 -5.69 -5.13
C TRP A 114 13.72 -4.98 -5.71
N VAL A 115 14.68 -4.57 -4.87
CA VAL A 115 15.92 -3.93 -5.35
C VAL A 115 16.77 -4.90 -6.17
N ILE A 116 16.86 -6.17 -5.76
CA ILE A 116 17.56 -7.20 -6.54
C ILE A 116 16.85 -7.40 -7.88
N HIS A 117 15.51 -7.46 -7.88
CA HIS A 117 14.70 -7.53 -9.09
C HIS A 117 15.04 -6.40 -10.07
N MET A 118 14.97 -5.15 -9.62
CA MET A 118 15.28 -3.99 -10.47
C MET A 118 16.73 -3.99 -10.95
N THR A 119 17.68 -4.45 -10.13
CA THR A 119 19.10 -4.52 -10.51
C THR A 119 19.32 -5.52 -11.64
N VAL A 120 18.65 -6.67 -11.60
CA VAL A 120 18.77 -7.68 -12.65
C VAL A 120 18.05 -7.23 -13.92
N ASP A 121 16.93 -6.53 -13.79
CA ASP A 121 16.17 -6.02 -14.94
C ASP A 121 16.99 -5.07 -15.83
N VAL A 122 17.97 -4.36 -15.27
CA VAL A 122 18.90 -3.53 -16.04
C VAL A 122 19.60 -4.36 -17.13
N PHE A 123 19.96 -5.62 -16.87
CA PHE A 123 20.58 -6.46 -17.91
C PHE A 123 19.62 -6.75 -19.07
N PHE A 124 18.34 -6.98 -18.78
CA PHE A 124 17.34 -7.21 -19.82
C PHE A 124 17.09 -5.96 -20.65
N VAL A 125 17.12 -4.76 -20.04
CA VAL A 125 17.02 -3.48 -20.77
C VAL A 125 18.16 -3.34 -21.79
N HIS A 126 19.41 -3.59 -21.40
CA HIS A 126 20.54 -3.55 -22.35
C HIS A 126 20.40 -4.57 -23.50
N MET A 127 19.75 -5.71 -23.26
CA MET A 127 19.45 -6.69 -24.32
C MET A 127 18.33 -6.21 -25.26
N ILE A 128 17.35 -5.49 -24.73
CA ILE A 128 16.27 -4.87 -25.51
C ILE A 128 16.84 -3.76 -26.39
N ASP A 129 17.74 -2.92 -25.88
CA ASP A 129 18.38 -1.85 -26.65
C ASP A 129 19.14 -2.41 -27.86
N LYS A 130 19.92 -3.48 -27.67
CA LYS A 130 20.59 -4.19 -28.78
C LYS A 130 19.59 -4.76 -29.80
N ALA A 131 18.48 -5.33 -29.34
CA ALA A 131 17.46 -5.86 -30.24
C ALA A 131 16.71 -4.74 -31.01
N ALA A 132 16.62 -3.54 -30.42
CA ALA A 132 16.06 -2.36 -31.06
C ALA A 132 17.00 -1.79 -32.13
N GLU A 133 18.31 -1.74 -31.86
CA GLU A 133 19.35 -1.37 -32.84
C GLU A 133 19.37 -2.31 -34.05
N GLU A 134 19.14 -3.60 -33.84
CA GLU A 134 19.00 -4.61 -34.89
C GLU A 134 17.66 -4.49 -35.68
N GLY A 135 16.78 -3.57 -35.32
CA GLY A 135 15.45 -3.40 -35.94
C GLY A 135 14.46 -4.55 -35.67
N ASN A 136 14.79 -5.49 -34.76
CA ASN A 136 13.99 -6.67 -34.50
C ASN A 136 12.99 -6.45 -33.37
N MET A 137 11.86 -5.82 -33.69
CA MET A 137 10.79 -5.53 -32.72
C MET A 137 10.17 -6.78 -32.08
N LYS A 138 10.20 -7.94 -32.74
CA LYS A 138 9.70 -9.19 -32.15
C LYS A 138 10.59 -9.66 -31.01
N LYS A 139 11.91 -9.60 -31.21
CA LYS A 139 12.92 -9.93 -30.19
C LYS A 139 12.86 -8.95 -29.03
N ALA A 140 12.73 -7.64 -29.29
CA ALA A 140 12.56 -6.63 -28.25
C ALA A 140 11.31 -6.87 -27.37
N LYS A 141 10.15 -7.16 -27.99
CA LYS A 141 8.91 -7.49 -27.25
C LYS A 141 9.05 -8.76 -26.40
N PHE A 142 9.69 -9.79 -26.93
CA PHE A 142 9.93 -11.03 -26.18
C PHE A 142 10.85 -10.79 -24.98
N LEU A 143 11.95 -10.05 -25.19
CA LEU A 143 12.92 -9.71 -24.14
C LEU A 143 12.36 -8.78 -23.06
N HIS A 144 11.37 -7.96 -23.41
CA HIS A 144 10.66 -7.11 -22.46
C HIS A 144 9.65 -7.88 -21.60
N ILE A 145 8.99 -8.90 -22.16
CA ILE A 145 7.87 -9.57 -21.48
C ILE A 145 8.30 -10.84 -20.75
N VAL A 146 9.17 -11.67 -21.35
CA VAL A 146 9.38 -13.05 -20.86
C VAL A 146 10.51 -13.13 -19.81
N PRO A 147 11.74 -12.65 -20.08
CA PRO A 147 12.85 -12.79 -19.15
C PRO A 147 12.65 -12.07 -17.79
N PRO A 148 12.24 -10.79 -17.73
CA PRO A 148 11.98 -10.11 -16.46
C PRO A 148 10.90 -10.84 -15.66
N GLN A 149 9.90 -11.37 -16.35
CA GLN A 149 8.73 -11.98 -15.73
C GLN A 149 8.99 -13.38 -15.19
N VAL A 150 9.83 -14.16 -15.87
CA VAL A 150 10.36 -15.43 -15.35
C VAL A 150 11.25 -15.17 -14.14
N PHE A 151 12.08 -14.13 -14.20
CA PHE A 151 12.93 -13.76 -13.08
C PHE A 151 12.11 -13.30 -11.86
N ALA A 152 11.10 -12.46 -12.07
CA ALA A 152 10.13 -12.05 -11.06
C ALA A 152 9.41 -13.24 -10.43
N PHE A 153 9.06 -14.26 -11.23
CA PHE A 153 8.46 -15.50 -10.73
C PHE A 153 9.41 -16.26 -9.82
N VAL A 154 10.66 -16.45 -10.25
CA VAL A 154 11.68 -17.18 -9.48
C VAL A 154 12.00 -16.47 -8.18
N ILE A 155 12.26 -15.15 -8.23
CA ILE A 155 12.66 -14.37 -7.07
C ILE A 155 11.51 -14.06 -6.11
N GLY A 156 10.26 -14.05 -6.60
CA GLY A 156 9.08 -13.88 -5.77
C GLY A 156 8.56 -15.20 -5.21
N CYS A 157 8.31 -16.20 -6.05
CA CYS A 157 7.65 -17.43 -5.64
C CYS A 157 8.53 -18.32 -4.78
N ILE A 158 9.83 -18.46 -5.09
CA ILE A 158 10.70 -19.42 -4.38
C ILE A 158 10.95 -18.97 -2.94
N PRO A 159 11.41 -17.74 -2.65
CA PRO A 159 11.66 -17.32 -1.26
C PRO A 159 10.40 -17.33 -0.40
N VAL A 160 9.26 -16.96 -0.97
CA VAL A 160 7.97 -16.99 -0.26
C VAL A 160 7.51 -18.41 0.03
N ALA A 161 7.61 -19.33 -0.95
CA ALA A 161 7.26 -20.72 -0.74
C ALA A 161 8.17 -21.39 0.31
N LEU A 162 9.48 -21.13 0.27
CA LEU A 162 10.40 -21.62 1.31
C LEU A 162 10.05 -20.99 2.66
N GLY A 163 9.77 -19.68 2.70
CA GLY A 163 9.30 -18.93 3.88
C GLY A 163 8.07 -19.55 4.54
N CYS A 164 7.06 -19.88 3.74
CA CYS A 164 5.85 -20.54 4.21
C CYS A 164 6.10 -21.98 4.68
N TYR A 165 6.95 -22.74 3.97
CA TYR A 165 7.16 -24.16 4.27
C TYR A 165 8.01 -24.40 5.51
N PHE A 166 9.13 -23.68 5.65
CA PHE A 166 10.01 -23.78 6.82
C PHE A 166 9.50 -22.96 8.02
N GLY A 167 8.43 -22.20 7.83
CA GLY A 167 7.72 -21.50 8.88
C GLY A 167 8.45 -20.28 9.43
N SER A 168 7.92 -19.76 10.54
CA SER A 168 8.39 -18.51 11.14
C SER A 168 9.82 -18.60 11.63
N GLU A 169 10.32 -19.78 12.03
CA GLU A 169 11.68 -19.94 12.55
C GLU A 169 12.75 -19.63 11.50
N MET A 170 12.57 -20.08 10.25
CA MET A 170 13.49 -19.73 9.17
C MET A 170 13.43 -18.23 8.86
N VAL A 171 12.24 -17.65 8.82
CA VAL A 171 12.05 -16.22 8.55
C VAL A 171 12.66 -15.39 9.68
N THR A 172 12.44 -15.79 10.93
CA THR A 172 13.06 -15.18 12.12
C THR A 172 14.56 -15.36 12.13
N ASN A 173 15.11 -16.51 11.70
CA ASN A 173 16.55 -16.72 11.60
C ASN A 173 17.19 -15.89 10.48
N ILE A 174 16.51 -15.70 9.35
CA ILE A 174 16.95 -14.78 8.29
C ILE A 174 16.90 -13.35 8.80
N ILE A 175 15.82 -12.94 9.45
CA ILE A 175 15.69 -11.62 10.09
C ILE A 175 16.79 -11.42 11.13
N ASN A 176 17.08 -12.43 11.97
CA ASN A 176 18.13 -12.37 12.98
C ASN A 176 19.54 -12.41 12.38
N ALA A 177 19.76 -13.13 11.28
CA ALA A 177 21.03 -13.13 10.56
C ALA A 177 21.28 -11.80 9.83
N LEU A 178 20.22 -11.14 9.36
CA LEU A 178 20.25 -9.77 8.86
C LEU A 178 20.17 -8.74 10.00
N SER A 179 19.94 -9.16 11.24
CA SER A 179 19.77 -8.25 12.37
C SER A 179 21.11 -7.58 12.70
N GLY A 180 21.03 -6.26 12.77
CA GLY A 180 22.14 -5.33 12.82
C GLY A 180 21.59 -3.93 12.58
N ARG A 181 22.47 -2.95 12.33
CA ARG A 181 22.06 -1.58 11.99
C ARG A 181 21.03 -1.48 10.86
N PRO A 182 21.06 -2.30 9.78
CA PRO A 182 20.10 -2.17 8.68
C PRO A 182 18.66 -2.48 9.10
N ILE A 183 18.38 -3.64 9.70
CA ILE A 183 17.01 -3.98 10.12
C ILE A 183 16.48 -3.04 11.19
N GLN A 184 17.30 -2.63 12.17
CA GLN A 184 16.86 -1.64 13.17
C GLN A 184 16.51 -0.28 12.53
N ALA A 185 17.33 0.19 11.58
CA ALA A 185 17.01 1.41 10.85
C ALA A 185 15.69 1.26 10.10
N LEU A 186 15.47 0.11 9.47
CA LEU A 186 14.28 -0.18 8.70
C LEU A 186 13.04 -0.44 9.58
N GLU A 187 13.18 -0.92 10.81
CA GLU A 187 12.11 -0.98 11.82
C GLU A 187 11.71 0.41 12.30
N VAL A 188 12.67 1.30 12.56
CA VAL A 188 12.39 2.69 12.93
C VAL A 188 11.71 3.42 11.77
N ILE A 189 12.21 3.23 10.54
CA ILE A 189 11.57 3.76 9.32
C ILE A 189 10.19 3.12 9.09
N GLY A 190 10.05 1.82 9.37
CA GLY A 190 8.82 1.03 9.32
C GLY A 190 7.75 1.49 10.32
N GLY A 191 8.15 1.82 11.54
CA GLY A 191 7.28 2.39 12.56
C GLY A 191 6.80 3.80 12.22
N LEU A 192 7.58 4.54 11.40
CA LEU A 192 7.22 5.87 10.90
C LEU A 192 6.30 5.81 9.67
N LEU A 193 6.27 4.71 8.91
CA LEU A 193 5.46 4.57 7.69
C LEU A 193 3.96 4.86 7.88
N PRO A 194 3.29 4.38 8.95
CA PRO A 194 1.89 4.74 9.20
C PRO A 194 1.68 6.25 9.41
N ALA A 195 2.61 6.91 10.11
CA ALA A 195 2.55 8.35 10.37
C ALA A 195 2.77 9.17 9.08
N ILE A 196 3.74 8.76 8.25
CA ILE A 196 3.96 9.33 6.91
C ILE A 196 2.70 9.17 6.08
N GLY A 197 2.07 8.00 6.15
CA GLY A 197 0.86 7.73 5.42
C GLY A 197 -0.28 8.71 5.74
N ILE A 198 -0.57 8.89 7.03
CA ILE A 198 -1.57 9.87 7.48
C ILE A 198 -1.18 11.29 7.01
N ALA A 199 0.10 11.65 7.10
CA ALA A 199 0.59 12.95 6.65
C ALA A 199 0.43 13.16 5.13
N MET A 200 0.67 12.14 4.31
CA MET A 200 0.47 12.19 2.86
C MET A 200 -1.01 12.35 2.50
N ASN A 201 -1.91 11.66 3.20
CA ASN A 201 -3.36 11.83 3.01
C ASN A 201 -3.83 13.24 3.38
N LEU A 202 -3.35 13.78 4.50
CA LEU A 202 -3.65 15.18 4.90
C LEU A 202 -3.12 16.18 3.88
N ARG A 203 -1.90 15.94 3.35
CA ARG A 203 -1.31 16.77 2.30
C ARG A 203 -2.10 16.69 0.99
N ALA A 204 -2.62 15.53 0.59
CA ALA A 204 -3.40 15.39 -0.64
C ALA A 204 -4.72 16.19 -0.59
N ILE A 205 -5.34 16.30 0.59
CA ILE A 205 -6.58 17.08 0.77
C ILE A 205 -6.30 18.59 0.72
N SER A 206 -5.13 19.03 1.20
CA SER A 206 -4.54 20.36 1.00
C SER A 206 -5.49 21.57 1.13
N LYS A 207 -6.41 21.54 2.11
CA LYS A 207 -7.30 22.67 2.44
C LYS A 207 -6.89 23.37 3.75
N PRO A 208 -7.04 24.70 3.84
CA PRO A 208 -6.80 25.42 5.09
C PRO A 208 -7.73 24.89 6.19
N GLY A 209 -7.17 24.61 7.38
CA GLY A 209 -7.94 24.11 8.52
C GLY A 209 -8.11 22.59 8.61
N ILE A 210 -7.60 21.80 7.65
CA ILE A 210 -7.69 20.32 7.71
C ILE A 210 -7.06 19.72 8.96
N LEU A 211 -6.01 20.37 9.49
CA LEU A 211 -5.33 19.93 10.70
C LEU A 211 -6.23 19.99 11.94
N LEU A 212 -7.12 20.99 12.03
CA LEU A 212 -8.06 21.10 13.16
C LEU A 212 -9.09 19.97 13.11
N TRP A 213 -9.62 19.64 11.94
CA TRP A 213 -10.52 18.51 11.75
C TRP A 213 -9.86 17.16 12.07
N TYR A 214 -8.59 17.01 11.71
CA TYR A 214 -7.80 15.84 12.06
C TYR A 214 -7.61 15.69 13.58
N VAL A 215 -7.22 16.76 14.27
CA VAL A 215 -7.04 16.76 15.73
C VAL A 215 -8.36 16.49 16.46
N LEU A 216 -9.48 17.04 15.97
CA LEU A 216 -10.81 16.76 16.50
C LEU A 216 -11.15 15.26 16.39
N GLY A 217 -10.97 14.67 15.21
CA GLY A 217 -11.18 13.23 15.00
C GLY A 217 -10.28 12.36 15.87
N PHE A 218 -9.03 12.76 16.07
CA PHE A 218 -8.09 12.09 16.98
C PHE A 218 -8.56 12.11 18.44
N ILE A 219 -9.02 13.28 18.93
CA ILE A 219 -9.56 13.39 20.30
C ILE A 219 -10.77 12.48 20.46
N ILE A 220 -11.68 12.46 19.48
CA ILE A 220 -12.85 11.57 19.49
C ILE A 220 -12.41 10.10 19.54
N ALA A 221 -11.47 9.69 18.68
CA ALA A 221 -10.99 8.31 18.65
C ALA A 221 -10.34 7.87 19.98
N VAL A 222 -9.47 8.70 20.55
CA VAL A 222 -8.68 8.34 21.75
C VAL A 222 -9.51 8.41 23.03
N TYR A 223 -10.30 9.47 23.21
CA TYR A 223 -11.02 9.69 24.47
C TYR A 223 -12.36 8.98 24.53
N LEU A 224 -13.06 8.83 23.40
CA LEU A 224 -14.37 8.17 23.38
C LEU A 224 -14.25 6.67 23.06
N ASN A 225 -13.05 6.16 22.73
CA ASN A 225 -12.80 4.75 22.37
C ASN A 225 -13.80 4.22 21.31
N LEU A 226 -14.18 5.07 20.36
CA LEU A 226 -15.09 4.71 19.28
C LEU A 226 -14.33 3.98 18.18
N ASP A 227 -14.96 2.94 17.63
CA ASP A 227 -14.44 2.26 16.45
C ASP A 227 -14.38 3.20 15.23
N THR A 228 -13.54 2.87 14.26
CA THR A 228 -13.29 3.69 13.06
C THR A 228 -14.54 3.93 12.22
N MET A 229 -15.47 2.97 12.21
CA MET A 229 -16.69 3.04 11.39
C MET A 229 -17.71 4.08 11.93
N PRO A 230 -18.09 4.09 13.21
CA PRO A 230 -18.87 5.19 13.80
C PRO A 230 -18.27 6.58 13.55
N ILE A 231 -16.95 6.71 13.71
CA ILE A 231 -16.25 7.99 13.49
C ILE A 231 -16.38 8.44 12.04
N ALA A 232 -16.23 7.51 11.08
CA ALA A 232 -16.39 7.81 9.66
C ALA A 232 -17.81 8.27 9.30
N ILE A 233 -18.84 7.67 9.89
CA ILE A 233 -20.24 8.07 9.68
C ILE A 233 -20.48 9.49 10.22
N ILE A 234 -20.03 9.77 11.44
CA ILE A 234 -20.14 11.10 12.06
C ILE A 234 -19.41 12.14 11.21
N ALA A 235 -18.17 11.83 10.79
CA ALA A 235 -17.39 12.71 9.93
C ALA A 235 -18.08 12.97 8.59
N GLY A 236 -18.75 11.97 8.00
CA GLY A 236 -19.52 12.11 6.77
C GLY A 236 -20.72 13.05 6.93
N ILE A 237 -21.47 12.93 8.03
CA ILE A 237 -22.60 13.82 8.33
C ILE A 237 -22.11 15.26 8.54
N VAL A 238 -21.04 15.45 9.32
CA VAL A 238 -20.44 16.77 9.55
C VAL A 238 -19.93 17.38 8.25
N ALA A 239 -19.27 16.60 7.39
CA ALA A 239 -18.78 17.06 6.10
C ALA A 239 -19.94 17.52 5.19
N TYR A 240 -21.03 16.75 5.12
CA TYR A 240 -22.21 17.09 4.32
C TYR A 240 -22.86 18.41 4.77
N ILE A 241 -23.02 18.59 6.09
CA ILE A 241 -23.56 19.84 6.66
C ILE A 241 -22.61 21.01 6.41
N TYR A 242 -21.30 20.81 6.65
CA TYR A 242 -20.29 21.85 6.47
C TYR A 242 -20.20 22.31 5.02
N THR A 243 -20.22 21.38 4.05
CA THR A 243 -20.19 21.75 2.62
C THR A 243 -21.46 22.50 2.22
N GLY A 244 -22.63 22.14 2.79
CA GLY A 244 -23.87 22.88 2.58
C GLY A 244 -23.81 24.31 3.13
N VAL A 245 -23.27 24.51 4.33
CA VAL A 245 -23.12 25.85 4.94
C VAL A 245 -22.10 26.70 4.20
N VAL A 246 -20.98 26.11 3.76
CA VAL A 246 -19.96 26.83 2.97
C VAL A 246 -20.51 27.23 1.60
N ALA A 247 -21.25 26.35 0.92
CA ALA A 247 -21.87 26.69 -0.37
C ALA A 247 -22.88 27.85 -0.25
N LEU A 248 -23.69 27.86 0.82
CA LEU A 248 -24.63 28.96 1.09
C LEU A 248 -23.92 30.28 1.47
N ALA A 249 -22.75 30.19 2.11
CA ALA A 249 -21.94 31.35 2.44
C ALA A 249 -21.27 31.94 1.19
N GLU A 250 -20.76 31.10 0.29
CA GLU A 250 -20.21 31.49 -1.01
C GLU A 250 -21.29 32.13 -1.90
N GLU A 251 -22.50 31.55 -1.94
CA GLU A 251 -23.64 32.11 -2.70
C GLU A 251 -24.06 33.50 -2.17
N LYS A 252 -24.05 33.70 -0.85
CA LYS A 252 -24.26 35.03 -0.24
C LYS A 252 -23.14 36.02 -0.54
N GLN A 253 -21.89 35.57 -0.61
CA GLN A 253 -20.75 36.42 -0.92
C GLN A 253 -20.74 36.84 -2.40
N THR A 254 -21.09 35.93 -3.31
CA THR A 254 -21.26 36.24 -4.73
C THR A 254 -22.43 37.20 -4.95
N ALA A 255 -23.57 36.99 -4.28
CA ALA A 255 -24.72 37.90 -4.35
C ALA A 255 -24.40 39.32 -3.82
N ALA A 256 -23.62 39.42 -2.74
CA ALA A 256 -23.15 40.71 -2.19
C ALA A 256 -22.14 41.42 -3.11
N ALA A 257 -21.28 40.68 -3.81
CA ALA A 257 -20.32 41.25 -4.77
C ALA A 257 -21.00 41.81 -6.03
N THR A 258 -22.08 41.17 -6.52
CA THR A 258 -22.89 41.71 -7.63
C THR A 258 -23.75 42.92 -7.25
N ALA A 259 -24.05 43.12 -5.96
CA ALA A 259 -24.85 44.26 -5.49
C ALA A 259 -24.03 45.53 -5.25
N GLY A 260 -22.70 45.43 -5.07
CA GLY A 260 -21.81 46.57 -4.81
C GLY A 260 -21.13 47.17 -6.05
N GLY A 261 -21.47 46.73 -7.26
CA GLY A 261 -20.83 47.16 -8.50
C GLY A 261 -21.65 48.08 -9.40
N PHE A 262 -22.77 48.64 -8.90
CA PHE A 262 -23.69 49.45 -9.72
C PHE A 262 -23.81 50.92 -9.32
N ASP A 263 -23.13 51.38 -8.26
CA ASP A 263 -23.39 52.72 -7.68
C ASP A 263 -22.23 53.74 -7.83
N ASP A 264 -21.09 53.42 -8.45
CA ASP A 264 -19.89 54.29 -8.46
C ASP A 264 -19.45 54.85 -9.84
N GLU A 265 -20.30 54.87 -10.89
CA GLU A 265 -19.86 55.37 -12.21
C GLU A 265 -20.87 56.21 -13.04
N PHE A 266 -21.88 56.81 -12.41
CA PHE A 266 -22.82 57.71 -13.10
C PHE A 266 -23.30 58.85 -12.20
N ASP A 267 -22.47 59.87 -11.89
CA ASP A 267 -23.04 61.16 -11.41
C ASP A 267 -22.14 62.42 -11.43
N ASP A 268 -21.01 62.48 -12.14
CA ASP A 268 -20.13 63.68 -12.11
C ASP A 268 -19.74 64.25 -13.50
N ASP A 269 -20.69 64.48 -14.42
CA ASP A 269 -20.36 65.16 -15.70
C ASP A 269 -21.49 66.01 -16.33
N PHE A 270 -22.29 66.71 -15.53
CA PHE A 270 -23.12 67.82 -16.02
C PHE A 270 -23.27 68.95 -14.98
N GLU A 271 -22.34 69.91 -14.98
CA GLU A 271 -22.61 71.35 -14.76
C GLU A 271 -21.42 72.23 -15.21
#